data_AF-A0A961ST59-F1
#
_entry.id   AF-A0A961ST59-F1
#
_cell.length_a   1.000
_cell.length_b   1.000
_cell.length_c   1.000
_cell.angle_alpha   90.00
_cell.angle_beta   90.00
_cell.angle_gamma   90.00
#
_symmetry.space_group_name_H-M   'P 1'
#
loop_
_entity.id
_entity.type
_entity.pdbx_description
1 polymer ?
#
loop_
_entity_poly.entity_id
_entity_poly.type
_entity_poly.pdbx_seq_one_letter_code
_entity_poly.pdbx_strand_id
1 'polypeptide(L)'
;MKTDNPVTQRTDRVWYTEAACDIEEFAATVGRTASLSDYPHASAVEKNVVIYDAADVLAATGTPEGRKAVLAEICDVFARGPGVAVFRRAFTDMSVIDRATAVFDGIIADEKKNKVG
;
A
#
# COMPACT_ATOMS: atom_id res chain seq x y z
N MET A 1 36.16 -22.83 -7.96
CA MET A 1 34.88 -23.58 -7.94
C MET A 1 34.57 -23.91 -6.49
N LYS A 2 33.99 -22.97 -5.73
CA LYS A 2 33.68 -23.14 -4.30
C LYS A 2 32.18 -22.97 -4.08
N THR A 3 31.52 -24.13 -4.01
CA THR A 3 30.39 -24.47 -3.12
C THR A 3 29.36 -23.37 -2.84
N ASP A 4 28.26 -23.42 -3.60
CA ASP A 4 26.96 -22.93 -3.15
C ASP A 4 26.51 -23.76 -1.93
N ASN A 5 26.70 -23.21 -0.72
CA ASN A 5 26.10 -23.77 0.47
C ASN A 5 24.69 -23.17 0.64
N PRO A 6 23.61 -23.96 0.49
CA PRO A 6 22.24 -23.45 0.60
C PRO A 6 21.90 -22.91 1.99
N VAL A 7 22.64 -23.32 3.03
CA VAL A 7 22.48 -22.77 4.39
C VAL A 7 23.01 -21.34 4.45
N THR A 8 24.21 -21.10 3.91
CA THR A 8 24.81 -19.75 3.88
C THR A 8 23.97 -18.79 3.05
N GLN A 9 23.48 -19.20 1.87
CA GLN A 9 22.58 -18.36 1.07
C GLN A 9 21.27 -18.00 1.79
N ARG A 10 20.74 -18.90 2.64
CA ARG A 10 19.53 -18.61 3.43
C ARG A 10 19.83 -17.64 4.57
N THR A 11 20.96 -17.82 5.25
CA THR A 11 21.40 -16.93 6.31
C THR A 11 21.64 -15.52 5.75
N ASP A 12 22.30 -15.38 4.60
CA ASP A 12 22.57 -14.09 3.96
C ASP A 12 21.29 -13.39 3.45
N ARG A 13 20.23 -14.13 3.12
CA ARG A 13 18.92 -13.57 2.75
C ARG A 13 18.09 -13.08 3.96
N VAL A 14 18.39 -13.56 5.16
CA VAL A 14 17.62 -13.28 6.37
C VAL A 14 18.35 -12.30 7.29
N TRP A 15 19.68 -12.35 7.34
CA TRP A 15 20.51 -11.55 8.23
C TRP A 15 21.29 -10.51 7.44
N TYR A 16 21.03 -9.24 7.74
CA TYR A 16 21.69 -8.12 7.08
C TYR A 16 23.13 -7.93 7.60
N THR A 17 24.07 -7.74 6.68
CA THR A 17 25.47 -7.39 6.97
C THR A 17 25.86 -6.13 6.20
N GLU A 18 26.88 -5.40 6.64
CA GLU A 18 27.36 -4.21 5.92
C GLU A 18 27.77 -4.51 4.48
N ALA A 19 28.40 -5.67 4.23
CA ALA A 19 28.79 -6.09 2.88
C ALA A 19 27.60 -6.40 1.95
N ALA A 20 26.41 -6.65 2.52
CA ALA A 20 25.17 -6.83 1.78
C ALA A 20 24.42 -5.50 1.56
N CYS A 21 24.94 -4.37 2.07
CA CYS A 21 24.34 -3.06 1.87
C CYS A 21 24.86 -2.41 0.59
N ASP A 22 24.08 -2.49 -0.47
CA ASP A 22 24.33 -1.79 -1.73
C ASP A 22 23.47 -0.51 -1.79
N ILE A 23 24.14 0.64 -1.76
CA ILE A 23 23.48 1.95 -1.80
C ILE A 23 22.89 2.27 -3.18
N GLU A 24 23.48 1.74 -4.25
CA GLU A 24 23.00 1.91 -5.62
C GLU A 24 21.74 1.09 -5.84
N GLU A 25 21.70 -0.15 -5.33
CA GLU A 25 20.49 -0.99 -5.34
C GLU A 25 19.37 -0.35 -4.52
N PHE A 26 19.69 0.19 -3.34
CA PHE A 26 18.73 0.93 -2.53
C PHE A 26 18.18 2.15 -3.26
N ALA A 27 19.06 2.98 -3.84
CA ALA A 27 18.67 4.16 -4.61
C ALA A 27 17.79 3.80 -5.81
N ALA A 28 18.13 2.73 -6.54
CA ALA A 28 17.33 2.20 -7.64
C ALA A 28 15.94 1.75 -7.13
N THR A 29 15.89 1.10 -5.97
CA THR A 29 14.64 0.60 -5.37
C THR A 29 13.70 1.73 -4.96
N VAL A 30 14.21 2.74 -4.26
CA VAL A 30 13.39 3.90 -3.82
C VAL A 30 13.05 4.86 -4.96
N GLY A 31 13.84 4.83 -6.05
CA GLY A 31 13.62 5.63 -7.25
C GLY A 31 12.59 5.09 -8.22
N ARG A 32 12.04 3.88 -7.99
CA ARG A 32 11.03 3.26 -8.87
C ARG A 32 9.76 4.10 -8.90
N THR A 33 9.18 4.27 -10.08
CA THR A 33 7.90 4.98 -10.27
C THR A 33 6.81 4.03 -10.75
N ALA A 34 5.64 4.06 -10.13
CA ALA A 34 4.45 3.40 -10.66
C ALA A 34 3.95 4.09 -11.93
N SER A 35 3.60 3.28 -12.93
CA SER A 35 2.86 3.73 -14.11
C SER A 35 1.42 3.25 -14.03
N LEU A 36 0.49 4.08 -14.51
CA LEU A 36 -0.92 3.70 -14.60
C LEU A 36 -1.13 2.52 -15.58
N SER A 37 -0.27 2.37 -16.58
CA SER A 37 -0.32 1.25 -17.53
C SER A 37 -0.18 -0.12 -16.88
N ASP A 38 0.49 -0.18 -15.73
CA ASP A 38 0.81 -1.42 -15.03
C ASP A 38 -0.37 -1.86 -14.13
N TYR A 39 -1.34 -0.97 -13.92
CA TYR A 39 -2.49 -1.15 -13.04
C TYR A 39 -3.80 -0.83 -13.77
N PRO A 40 -4.29 -1.71 -14.66
CA PRO A 40 -5.49 -1.45 -15.47
C PRO A 40 -6.76 -1.18 -14.67
N HIS A 41 -6.87 -1.66 -13.43
CA HIS A 41 -8.02 -1.39 -12.58
C HIS A 41 -7.88 -0.07 -11.79
N ALA A 42 -6.71 0.56 -11.81
CA ALA A 42 -6.49 1.85 -11.18
C ALA A 42 -7.09 2.99 -12.01
N SER A 43 -7.63 3.97 -11.32
CA SER A 43 -8.19 5.19 -11.91
C SER A 43 -7.13 6.28 -12.12
N ALA A 44 -6.07 6.27 -11.32
CA ALA A 44 -4.96 7.21 -11.41
C ALA A 44 -3.72 6.67 -10.67
N VAL A 45 -2.56 7.25 -10.99
CA VAL A 45 -1.36 7.15 -10.16
C VAL A 45 -0.90 8.57 -9.86
N GLU A 46 -0.85 8.93 -8.57
CA GLU A 46 -0.43 10.27 -8.13
C GLU A 46 0.66 10.15 -7.09
N LYS A 47 1.78 10.87 -7.28
CA LYS A 47 2.93 10.83 -6.34
C LYS A 47 3.38 9.40 -6.03
N ASN A 48 3.37 8.52 -7.03
CA ASN A 48 3.71 7.10 -6.90
C ASN A 48 2.72 6.29 -6.05
N VAL A 49 1.49 6.77 -5.86
CA VAL A 49 0.41 6.07 -5.15
C VAL A 49 -0.62 5.60 -6.17
N VAL A 50 -0.96 4.32 -6.13
CA VAL A 50 -1.99 3.75 -7.01
C VAL A 50 -3.36 4.06 -6.41
N ILE A 51 -4.22 4.69 -7.21
CA ILE A 51 -5.54 5.17 -6.78
C ILE A 51 -6.64 4.45 -7.55
N TYR A 52 -7.49 3.76 -6.82
CA TYR A 52 -8.68 3.08 -7.28
C TYR A 52 -9.93 3.91 -7.00
N ASP A 53 -10.94 3.86 -7.87
CA ASP A 53 -12.30 4.24 -7.50
C ASP A 53 -13.05 2.99 -7.04
N ALA A 54 -13.68 3.05 -5.86
CA ALA A 54 -14.30 1.88 -5.27
C ALA A 54 -15.47 1.34 -6.11
N ALA A 55 -16.21 2.19 -6.84
CA ALA A 55 -17.30 1.74 -7.69
C ALA A 55 -16.78 0.92 -8.88
N ASP A 56 -15.69 1.37 -9.50
CA ASP A 56 -15.05 0.68 -10.62
C ASP A 56 -14.46 -0.66 -10.18
N VAL A 57 -13.82 -0.69 -9.01
CA VAL A 57 -13.32 -1.94 -8.40
C VAL A 57 -14.47 -2.92 -8.15
N LEU A 58 -15.56 -2.46 -7.54
CA LEU A 58 -16.72 -3.31 -7.28
C LEU A 58 -17.30 -3.88 -8.58
N ALA A 59 -17.45 -3.05 -9.61
CA ALA A 59 -17.90 -3.48 -10.93
C ALA A 59 -16.97 -4.54 -11.55
N ALA A 60 -15.66 -4.31 -11.50
CA ALA A 60 -14.65 -5.25 -12.00
C ALA A 60 -14.62 -6.58 -11.23
N THR A 61 -14.96 -6.56 -9.93
CA THR A 61 -15.04 -7.77 -9.09
C THR A 61 -16.38 -8.52 -9.21
N GLY A 62 -17.29 -8.08 -10.09
CA GLY A 62 -18.61 -8.68 -10.27
C GLY A 62 -18.59 -10.12 -10.80
N THR A 63 -17.48 -10.57 -11.38
CA THR A 63 -17.26 -11.96 -11.82
C THR A 63 -16.13 -12.62 -11.04
N PRO A 64 -16.10 -13.97 -10.91
CA PRO A 64 -14.98 -14.67 -10.28
C PRO A 64 -13.62 -14.36 -10.92
N GLU A 65 -13.57 -14.26 -12.24
CA GLU A 65 -12.35 -13.97 -13.00
C GLU A 65 -11.88 -12.54 -12.77
N GLY A 66 -12.80 -11.57 -12.84
CA GLY A 66 -12.52 -10.16 -12.58
C GLY A 66 -12.07 -9.93 -11.14
N ARG A 67 -12.72 -10.61 -10.17
CA ARG A 67 -12.28 -10.59 -8.77
C ARG A 67 -10.86 -11.11 -8.60
N LYS A 68 -10.49 -12.19 -9.28
CA LYS A 68 -9.13 -12.73 -9.24
C LYS A 68 -8.12 -11.77 -9.87
N ALA A 69 -8.49 -11.10 -10.97
CA ALA A 69 -7.63 -10.12 -11.64
C ALA A 69 -7.35 -8.90 -10.75
N VAL A 70 -8.40 -8.30 -10.19
CA VAL A 70 -8.29 -7.16 -9.26
C VAL A 70 -7.45 -7.52 -8.03
N LEU A 71 -7.69 -8.69 -7.42
CA LEU A 71 -6.91 -9.14 -6.27
C LEU A 71 -5.43 -9.38 -6.62
N ALA A 72 -5.15 -9.95 -7.79
CA ALA A 72 -3.77 -10.15 -8.24
C ALA A 72 -3.04 -8.82 -8.41
N GLU A 73 -3.71 -7.81 -8.97
CA GLU A 73 -3.16 -6.47 -9.12
C GLU A 73 -2.89 -5.81 -7.76
N ILE A 74 -3.85 -5.84 -6.84
CA ILE A 74 -3.67 -5.28 -5.48
C ILE A 74 -2.52 -5.97 -4.74
N CYS A 75 -2.41 -7.30 -4.86
CA CYS A 75 -1.27 -8.04 -4.31
C CYS A 75 0.06 -7.60 -4.92
N ASP A 76 0.09 -7.31 -6.23
CA ASP A 76 1.29 -6.81 -6.89
C ASP A 76 1.68 -5.42 -6.40
N VAL A 77 0.71 -4.51 -6.21
CA VAL A 77 0.94 -3.17 -5.61
C VAL A 77 1.68 -3.29 -4.28
N PHE A 78 1.28 -4.22 -3.41
CA PHE A 78 1.92 -4.40 -2.10
C PHE A 78 3.23 -5.18 -2.14
N ALA A 79 3.32 -6.22 -2.98
CA ALA A 79 4.47 -7.11 -2.98
C ALA A 79 5.65 -6.56 -3.81
N ARG A 80 5.35 -5.84 -4.89
CA ARG A 80 6.36 -5.42 -5.88
C ARG A 80 6.20 -3.96 -6.29
N GLY A 81 5.00 -3.39 -6.20
CA GLY A 81 4.71 -2.02 -6.56
C GLY A 81 5.06 -1.01 -5.47
N PRO A 82 4.35 0.12 -5.41
CA PRO A 82 4.60 1.19 -4.43
C PRO A 82 4.37 0.84 -2.96
N GLY A 83 3.77 -0.30 -2.64
CA GLY A 83 3.45 -0.68 -1.27
C GLY A 83 2.22 0.04 -0.68
N VAL A 84 1.56 0.90 -1.45
CA VAL A 84 0.41 1.69 -1.01
C VAL A 84 -0.66 1.78 -2.10
N ALA A 85 -1.92 1.64 -1.68
CA ALA A 85 -3.09 1.79 -2.53
C ALA A 85 -4.13 2.68 -1.84
N VAL A 86 -4.81 3.51 -2.62
CA VAL A 86 -5.91 4.36 -2.15
C VAL A 86 -7.20 3.93 -2.84
N PHE A 87 -8.26 3.76 -2.06
CA PHE A 87 -9.60 3.51 -2.59
C PHE A 87 -10.45 4.76 -2.37
N ARG A 88 -10.67 5.54 -3.42
CA ARG A 88 -11.56 6.70 -3.39
C ARG A 88 -13.01 6.22 -3.26
N ARG A 89 -13.81 6.97 -2.50
CA ARG A 89 -15.24 6.68 -2.30
C ARG A 89 -15.51 5.26 -1.79
N ALA A 90 -14.58 4.71 -0.99
CA ALA A 90 -14.70 3.37 -0.42
C ALA A 90 -15.96 3.17 0.43
N PHE A 91 -16.47 4.25 1.03
CA PHE A 91 -17.75 4.27 1.74
C PHE A 91 -18.77 5.01 0.89
N THR A 92 -19.88 4.33 0.59
CA THR A 92 -21.03 4.95 -0.08
C THR A 92 -21.82 5.86 0.87
N ASP A 93 -21.87 5.48 2.15
CA ASP A 93 -22.45 6.28 3.22
C ASP A 93 -21.34 6.90 4.09
N MET A 94 -21.15 8.20 3.95
CA MET A 94 -20.18 8.98 4.73
C MET A 94 -20.62 9.22 6.17
N SER A 95 -21.89 8.95 6.52
CA SER A 95 -22.42 9.17 7.88
C SER A 95 -21.66 8.38 8.95
N VAL A 96 -21.07 7.24 8.57
CA VAL A 96 -20.21 6.44 9.44
C VAL A 96 -18.93 7.20 9.80
N ILE A 97 -18.30 7.84 8.81
CA ILE A 97 -17.09 8.65 9.01
C ILE A 97 -17.42 9.91 9.80
N ASP A 98 -18.54 10.57 9.49
CA ASP A 98 -18.96 11.79 10.18
C ASP A 98 -19.21 11.54 11.67
N ARG A 99 -19.89 10.44 12.01
CA ARG A 99 -20.10 10.04 13.40
C ARG A 99 -18.79 9.77 14.14
N ALA A 100 -17.86 9.05 13.50
CA ALA A 100 -16.55 8.78 14.11
C ALA A 100 -15.77 10.09 14.33
N THR A 101 -15.78 10.98 13.33
CA THR A 101 -15.13 12.30 13.40
C THR A 101 -15.69 13.14 14.55
N ALA A 102 -17.02 13.20 14.70
CA ALA A 102 -17.66 13.94 15.78
C ALA A 102 -17.26 13.44 17.18
N VAL A 103 -17.07 12.12 17.35
CA VAL A 103 -16.58 11.54 18.61
C VAL A 103 -15.15 12.00 18.89
N PHE A 104 -14.26 11.93 17.90
CA PHE A 104 -12.88 12.38 18.05
C PHE A 104 -12.79 13.88 18.35
N ASP A 105 -13.59 14.71 17.68
CA ASP A 105 -13.64 16.15 17.93
C ASP A 105 -14.10 16.45 19.36
N GLY A 106 -15.06 15.67 19.89
CA GLY A 106 -15.48 15.75 21.29
C GLY A 106 -14.33 15.46 22.26
N ILE A 107 -13.60 14.36 22.04
CA ILE A 107 -12.42 13.99 22.85
C ILE A 107 -11.38 15.11 22.82
N ILE A 108 -11.04 15.62 21.63
CA ILE A 108 -10.06 16.71 21.47
C ILE A 108 -10.52 17.99 22.19
N ALA A 109 -11.82 18.32 22.14
CA ALA A 109 -12.37 19.49 22.83
C ALA A 109 -12.28 19.35 24.35
N ASP A 110 -12.55 18.17 24.90
CA ASP A 110 -12.47 17.90 26.33
C ASP A 110 -11.02 17.89 26.83
N GLU A 111 -10.10 17.31 26.06
CA GLU A 111 -8.66 17.38 26.36
C GLU A 111 -8.14 18.82 26.36
N LYS A 112 -8.59 19.67 25.42
CA LYS A 112 -8.22 21.10 25.39
C LYS A 112 -8.71 21.85 26.63
N LYS A 113 -9.90 21.53 27.14
CA LYS A 113 -10.45 22.16 28.36
C LYS A 113 -9.70 21.71 29.62
N ASN A 114 -9.29 20.44 29.66
CA ASN A 114 -8.61 19.85 30.82
C ASN A 114 -7.09 20.11 30.84
N LYS A 115 -6.47 20.59 29.74
CA LYS A 115 -5.06 21.04 29.70
C LYS A 115 -4.81 22.42 30.33
N VAL A 116 -5.51 22.74 31.42
CA VAL A 116 -5.15 23.85 32.31
C VAL A 116 -4.60 23.24 33.60
N GLY A 117 -3.31 22.97 33.58
CA GLY A 117 -2.47 22.63 34.73
C GLY A 117 -1.16 23.39 34.59
#